data_AF-A0A962Z7P9-F1
#
_entry.id   AF-A0A962Z7P9-F1
#
_cell.length_a   1.000
_cell.length_b   1.000
_cell.length_c   1.000
_cell.angle_alpha   90.00
_cell.angle_beta   90.00
_cell.angle_gamma   90.00
#
_symmetry.space_group_name_H-M   'P 1'
#
loop_
_entity.id
_entity.type
_entity.pdbx_description
1 polymer ?
#
loop_
_entity_poly.entity_id
_entity_poly.type
_entity_poly.pdbx_seq_one_letter_code
_entity_poly.pdbx_strand_id
1 'polypeptide(L)'
;HRLVEFVWRLDAGKRHRPGPSKWLLRELLARDLPRDLFLRPKKGFSIPVHEWLRGPMRDWAESLLAPATLSRLPGIDVSRAREIWSQHVEGRADRRFELWNLLMLASWNERWMVSNEGSPDLALSA
;
A
#
# COMPACT_ATOMS: atom_id res chain seq x y z
N HIS A 1 -10.15 -22.74 8.89
CA HIS A 1 -9.34 -23.74 8.16
C HIS A 1 -10.17 -24.72 7.32
N ARG A 2 -11.36 -25.19 7.74
CA ARG A 2 -12.19 -26.21 7.03
C ARG A 2 -12.36 -26.03 5.52
N LEU A 3 -12.64 -24.82 5.03
CA LEU A 3 -12.79 -24.55 3.59
C LEU A 3 -11.48 -24.81 2.82
N VAL A 4 -10.36 -24.35 3.38
CA VAL A 4 -9.03 -24.52 2.78
C VAL A 4 -8.69 -26.02 2.70
N GLU A 5 -8.92 -26.76 3.79
CA GLU A 5 -8.68 -28.20 3.82
C GLU A 5 -9.55 -29.00 2.85
N PHE A 6 -10.81 -28.62 2.69
CA PHE A 6 -11.70 -29.23 1.70
C PHE A 6 -11.20 -28.97 0.28
N VAL A 7 -10.90 -27.71 -0.04
CA VAL A 7 -10.38 -27.32 -1.36
C VAL A 7 -9.06 -28.04 -1.63
N TRP A 8 -8.19 -28.21 -0.63
CA TRP A 8 -6.90 -28.90 -0.78
C TRP A 8 -7.04 -30.38 -1.14
N ARG A 9 -8.12 -31.03 -0.71
CA ARG A 9 -8.45 -32.42 -1.03
C ARG A 9 -9.06 -32.61 -2.42
N LEU A 10 -9.44 -31.52 -3.11
CA LEU A 10 -9.98 -31.62 -4.46
C LEU A 10 -8.89 -31.99 -5.47
N ASP A 11 -9.29 -32.76 -6.48
CA ASP A 11 -8.47 -33.07 -7.64
C ASP A 11 -7.82 -31.81 -8.23
N ALA A 12 -6.56 -31.92 -8.67
CA ALA A 12 -5.78 -30.79 -9.17
C ALA A 12 -6.47 -30.12 -10.36
N GLY A 13 -7.12 -30.90 -11.24
CA GLY A 13 -7.88 -30.40 -12.38
C GLY A 13 -9.15 -29.62 -12.03
N LYS A 14 -9.58 -29.62 -10.76
CA LYS A 14 -10.67 -28.77 -10.23
C LYS A 14 -10.15 -27.51 -9.52
N ARG A 15 -8.89 -27.52 -9.08
CA ARG A 15 -8.22 -26.38 -8.43
C ARG A 15 -7.52 -25.47 -9.46
N HIS A 16 -6.87 -26.07 -10.44
CA HIS A 16 -6.10 -25.39 -11.47
C HIS A 16 -6.55 -25.89 -12.85
N ARG A 17 -7.08 -24.98 -13.66
CA ARG A 17 -7.41 -25.22 -15.06
C ARG A 17 -6.76 -24.14 -15.92
N PRO A 18 -6.32 -24.49 -17.14
CA PRO A 18 -5.97 -23.48 -18.14
C PRO A 18 -7.17 -22.55 -18.36
N GLY A 19 -6.91 -21.25 -18.42
CA GLY A 19 -7.95 -20.25 -18.60
C GLY A 19 -8.29 -19.45 -17.33
N PRO A 20 -9.53 -19.01 -17.13
CA PRO A 20 -9.83 -17.97 -16.15
C PRO A 20 -9.61 -18.41 -14.70
N SER A 21 -8.85 -17.60 -13.94
CA SER A 21 -8.62 -17.82 -12.51
C SER A 21 -9.94 -17.92 -11.71
N LYS A 22 -9.91 -18.68 -10.60
CA LYS A 22 -11.07 -18.90 -9.71
C LYS A 22 -12.24 -19.65 -10.38
N TRP A 23 -11.96 -20.55 -11.33
CA TRP A 23 -12.97 -21.32 -12.07
C TRP A 23 -14.04 -21.95 -11.16
N LEU A 24 -13.64 -22.73 -10.14
CA LEU A 24 -14.59 -23.42 -9.26
C LEU A 24 -15.52 -22.45 -8.52
N LEU A 25 -15.00 -21.30 -8.08
CA LEU A 25 -15.79 -20.26 -7.44
C LEU A 25 -16.79 -19.65 -8.43
N ARG A 26 -16.39 -19.43 -9.69
CA ARG A 26 -17.27 -18.87 -10.72
C ARG A 26 -18.42 -19.81 -11.07
N GLU A 27 -18.16 -21.12 -11.16
CA GLU A 27 -19.22 -22.11 -11.41
C GLU A 27 -20.17 -22.26 -10.21
N LEU A 28 -19.67 -22.09 -8.98
CA LEU A 28 -20.53 -22.04 -7.80
C LEU A 28 -21.44 -20.80 -7.85
N LEU A 29 -20.89 -19.62 -8.12
CA LEU A 29 -21.66 -18.37 -8.18
C LEU A 29 -22.67 -18.35 -9.33
N ALA A 30 -22.37 -19.00 -10.45
CA ALA A 30 -23.26 -19.08 -11.62
C ALA A 30 -24.59 -19.80 -11.33
N ARG A 31 -24.72 -20.49 -10.19
CA ARG A 31 -25.97 -21.13 -9.76
C ARG A 31 -27.00 -20.11 -9.27
N ASP A 32 -26.51 -19.05 -8.62
CA ASP A 32 -27.34 -18.13 -7.84
C ASP A 32 -27.24 -16.67 -8.32
N LEU A 33 -26.22 -16.31 -9.12
CA LEU A 33 -25.93 -14.94 -9.53
C LEU A 33 -25.75 -14.81 -11.06
N PRO A 34 -26.18 -13.67 -11.65
CA PRO A 34 -25.84 -13.30 -13.02
C PRO A 34 -24.32 -13.27 -13.25
N ARG A 35 -23.89 -13.85 -14.37
CA ARG A 35 -22.46 -14.04 -14.70
C ARG A 35 -21.71 -12.70 -14.83
N ASP A 36 -22.37 -11.64 -15.25
CA ASP A 36 -21.80 -10.29 -15.39
C ASP A 36 -21.34 -9.67 -14.05
N LEU A 37 -21.86 -10.13 -12.92
CA LEU A 37 -21.44 -9.63 -11.60
C LEU A 37 -20.03 -10.08 -11.20
N PHE A 38 -19.63 -11.30 -11.58
CA PHE A 38 -18.37 -11.91 -11.13
C PHE A 38 -17.37 -12.25 -12.25
N LEU A 39 -17.78 -12.15 -13.53
CA LEU A 39 -16.86 -12.29 -14.67
C LEU A 39 -16.16 -10.98 -15.06
N ARG A 40 -16.41 -9.88 -14.32
CA ARG A 40 -15.72 -8.59 -14.53
C ARG A 40 -14.19 -8.77 -14.38
N PRO A 41 -13.38 -7.98 -15.11
CA PRO A 41 -11.93 -7.97 -14.91
C PRO A 41 -11.57 -7.75 -13.43
N LYS A 42 -10.54 -8.45 -12.95
CA LYS A 42 -10.07 -8.30 -11.57
C LYS A 42 -9.67 -6.86 -11.34
N LYS A 43 -10.45 -6.16 -10.51
CA LYS A 43 -10.05 -4.87 -9.95
C LYS A 43 -9.35 -5.12 -8.62
N GLY A 44 -8.16 -4.55 -8.44
CA GLY A 44 -7.53 -4.53 -7.13
C GLY A 44 -8.38 -3.72 -6.16
N PHE A 45 -8.24 -3.99 -4.88
CA PHE A 45 -8.69 -3.08 -3.83
C PHE A 45 -7.63 -1.98 -3.68
N SER A 46 -7.51 -1.12 -4.70
CA SER A 46 -6.63 0.04 -4.63
C SER A 46 -7.32 1.13 -3.84
N ILE A 47 -6.72 1.52 -2.72
CA ILE A 47 -7.09 2.75 -2.03
C ILE A 47 -6.63 3.97 -2.86
N PRO A 48 -7.41 5.06 -2.92
CA PRO A 48 -7.12 6.22 -3.76
C PRO A 48 -6.07 7.14 -3.11
N VAL A 49 -4.86 6.60 -2.86
CA VAL A 49 -3.76 7.33 -2.20
C VAL A 49 -3.49 8.67 -2.87
N HIS A 50 -3.53 8.72 -4.19
CA HIS A 50 -3.37 9.93 -4.97
C HIS A 50 -4.37 11.05 -4.60
N GLU A 51 -5.65 10.70 -4.45
CA GLU A 51 -6.70 11.65 -4.06
C GLU A 51 -6.56 12.03 -2.59
N TRP A 52 -6.18 11.07 -1.74
CA TRP A 52 -5.98 11.31 -0.32
C TRP A 52 -4.83 12.27 -0.04
N LEU A 53 -3.68 12.08 -0.70
CA LEU A 53 -2.52 12.98 -0.55
C LEU A 53 -2.81 14.40 -1.04
N ARG A 54 -3.74 14.57 -1.99
CA ARG A 54 -4.19 15.89 -2.46
C ARG A 54 -5.29 16.52 -1.61
N GLY A 55 -5.94 15.74 -0.76
CA GLY A 55 -7.07 16.16 0.05
C GLY A 55 -6.92 15.76 1.52
N PRO A 56 -7.66 14.75 2.00
CA PRO A 56 -7.80 14.46 3.43
C PRO A 56 -6.50 14.10 4.17
N MET A 57 -5.47 13.63 3.45
CA MET A 57 -4.16 13.30 4.02
C MET A 57 -3.09 14.37 3.72
N ARG A 58 -3.46 15.49 3.08
CA ARG A 58 -2.49 16.50 2.65
C ARG A 58 -1.72 17.09 3.82
N ASP A 59 -2.39 17.49 4.89
CA ASP A 59 -1.73 18.15 6.03
C ASP A 59 -0.78 17.20 6.76
N TRP A 60 -1.19 15.94 6.92
CA TRP A 60 -0.33 14.88 7.47
C TRP A 60 0.90 14.61 6.59
N ALA A 61 0.71 14.59 5.27
CA ALA A 61 1.82 14.42 4.35
C ALA A 61 2.75 15.64 4.35
N GLU A 62 2.19 16.84 4.40
CA GLU A 62 2.92 18.11 4.44
C GLU A 62 3.82 18.19 5.68
N SER A 63 3.32 17.77 6.86
CA SER A 63 4.12 17.78 8.09
C SER A 63 5.30 16.81 8.02
N LEU A 64 5.09 15.60 7.48
CA LEU A 64 6.16 14.60 7.34
C LEU A 64 7.16 14.95 6.23
N LEU A 65 6.71 15.63 5.18
CA LEU A 65 7.54 16.08 4.06
C LEU A 65 8.08 17.49 4.27
N ALA A 66 7.96 18.06 5.47
CA ALA A 66 8.54 19.35 5.80
C ALA A 66 10.08 19.26 5.75
N PRO A 67 10.79 20.31 5.31
CA PRO A 67 12.25 20.29 5.23
C PRO A 67 12.94 19.86 6.54
N ALA A 68 12.42 20.29 7.69
CA ALA A 68 12.96 19.95 9.00
C ALA A 68 12.82 18.47 9.37
N THR A 69 11.78 17.79 8.88
CA THR A 69 11.58 16.35 9.09
C THR A 69 12.45 15.56 8.11
N LEU A 70 12.45 15.97 6.83
CA LEU A 70 13.22 15.29 5.79
C LEU A 70 14.73 15.40 5.99
N SER A 71 15.23 16.51 6.52
CA SER A 71 16.67 16.69 6.79
C SER A 71 17.23 15.72 7.84
N ARG A 72 16.35 15.06 8.61
CA ARG A 72 16.72 14.03 9.60
C ARG A 72 16.83 12.64 8.98
N LEU A 73 16.38 12.46 7.74
CA LEU A 73 16.44 11.17 7.05
C LEU A 73 17.77 11.03 6.31
N PRO A 74 18.53 9.95 6.55
CA PRO A 74 19.79 9.72 5.84
C PRO A 74 19.54 9.48 4.36
N GLY A 75 20.33 10.13 3.50
CA GLY A 75 20.29 9.92 2.04
C GLY A 75 19.11 10.53 1.30
N ILE A 76 18.30 11.39 1.94
CA ILE A 76 17.18 12.08 1.30
C ILE A 76 17.61 13.46 0.80
N ASP A 77 17.45 13.70 -0.50
CA ASP A 77 17.51 15.04 -1.08
C ASP A 77 16.19 15.77 -0.79
N VAL A 78 16.24 16.69 0.18
CA VAL A 78 15.08 17.47 0.64
C VAL A 78 14.49 18.29 -0.51
N SER A 79 15.31 18.97 -1.30
CA SER A 79 14.85 19.82 -2.40
C SER A 79 14.10 19.00 -3.44
N ARG A 80 14.65 17.84 -3.82
CA ARG A 80 14.01 16.94 -4.77
C ARG A 80 12.72 16.36 -4.23
N ALA A 81 12.68 15.96 -2.97
CA ALA A 81 11.46 15.46 -2.33
C ALA A 81 10.35 16.51 -2.31
N ARG A 82 10.69 17.77 -1.99
CA ARG A 82 9.74 18.91 -2.02
C ARG A 82 9.22 19.21 -3.43
N GLU A 83 10.09 19.12 -4.43
CA GLU A 83 9.69 19.27 -5.83
C GLU A 83 8.69 18.19 -6.26
N ILE A 84 8.97 16.92 -5.93
CA ILE A 84 8.09 15.78 -6.23
C ILE A 84 6.74 15.95 -5.52
N TRP A 85 6.75 16.43 -4.28
CA TRP A 85 5.53 16.73 -3.52
C TRP A 85 4.69 17.82 -4.20
N SER A 86 5.31 18.95 -4.56
CA SER A 86 4.64 20.05 -5.28
C SER A 86 4.06 19.59 -6.62
N GLN A 87 4.82 18.84 -7.43
CA GLN A 87 4.33 18.25 -8.68
C GLN A 87 3.08 17.38 -8.46
N HIS A 88 3.04 16.64 -7.34
CA HIS A 88 1.90 15.79 -7.02
C HIS A 88 0.68 16.60 -6.60
N VAL A 89 0.82 17.51 -5.64
CA VAL A 89 -0.29 18.29 -5.10
C VAL A 89 -0.91 19.19 -6.16
N GLU A 90 -0.10 19.77 -7.04
CA GLU A 90 -0.54 20.67 -8.11
C GLU A 90 -1.16 19.96 -9.32
N GLY A 91 -1.26 18.63 -9.31
CA GLY A 91 -1.84 17.91 -10.44
C GLY A 91 -0.87 17.59 -11.57
N ARG A 92 0.37 18.09 -11.54
CA ARG A 92 1.34 17.97 -12.65
C ARG A 92 1.82 16.55 -12.89
N ALA A 93 1.90 15.71 -11.86
CA ALA A 93 2.28 14.30 -11.99
C ALA A 93 1.64 13.39 -10.92
N ASP A 94 1.41 12.11 -11.25
CA ASP A 94 1.09 11.09 -10.24
C ASP A 94 2.38 10.49 -9.64
N ARG A 95 2.79 11.03 -8.50
CA ARG A 95 3.97 10.59 -7.71
C ARG A 95 3.59 9.73 -6.50
N ARG A 96 2.37 9.18 -6.46
CA ARG A 96 1.83 8.50 -5.26
C ARG A 96 2.74 7.40 -4.71
N PHE A 97 3.41 6.64 -5.56
CA PHE A 97 4.27 5.53 -5.10
C PHE A 97 5.56 6.01 -4.45
N GLU A 98 6.23 6.99 -5.08
CA GLU A 98 7.44 7.61 -4.54
C GLU A 98 7.15 8.31 -3.21
N LEU A 99 6.07 9.09 -3.17
CA LEU A 99 5.65 9.82 -1.98
C LEU A 99 5.20 8.90 -0.86
N TRP A 100 4.46 7.83 -1.17
CA TRP A 100 4.03 6.87 -0.15
C TRP A 100 5.23 6.21 0.53
N ASN A 101 6.25 5.81 -0.22
CA ASN A 101 7.47 5.24 0.35
C ASN A 101 8.18 6.22 1.28
N LEU A 102 8.33 7.48 0.84
CA LEU A 102 8.97 8.53 1.64
C LEU A 102 8.16 8.86 2.90
N LEU A 103 6.84 8.90 2.81
CA LEU A 103 5.94 9.14 3.95
C LEU A 103 6.01 8.03 4.99
N MET A 104 6.07 6.77 4.56
CA MET A 104 6.24 5.64 5.49
C MET A 104 7.60 5.72 6.19
N LEU A 105 8.67 6.07 5.47
CA LEU A 105 9.99 6.25 6.06
C LEU A 105 10.02 7.41 7.07
N ALA A 106 9.48 8.58 6.70
CA ALA A 106 9.39 9.75 7.57
C ALA A 106 8.56 9.46 8.83
N SER A 107 7.40 8.82 8.66
CA SER A 107 6.51 8.44 9.77
C SER A 107 7.17 7.43 10.72
N TRP A 108 7.87 6.44 10.18
CA TRP A 108 8.63 5.49 10.99
C TRP A 108 9.75 6.19 11.78
N ASN A 109 10.51 7.08 11.12
CA ASN A 109 11.61 7.80 11.75
C ASN A 109 11.14 8.71 12.90
N GLU A 110 10.05 9.46 12.70
CA GLU A 110 9.46 10.28 13.79
C GLU A 110 9.06 9.43 15.00
N ARG A 111 8.44 8.28 14.74
CA ARG A 111 7.97 7.41 15.81
C ARG A 111 9.09 6.72 16.59
N TRP A 112 10.14 6.26 15.91
CA TRP A 112 11.12 5.36 16.49
C TRP A 112 12.52 5.94 16.67
N MET A 113 12.91 6.94 15.88
CA MET A 113 14.25 7.52 15.93
C MET A 113 14.27 8.86 16.67
N VAL A 114 13.26 9.71 16.48
CA VAL A 114 13.18 11.02 17.17
C VAL A 114 12.76 10.88 18.64
N SER A 115 11.96 9.85 18.97
CA SER A 115 11.51 9.60 20.35
C SER A 115 12.54 8.85 21.21
N ASN A 116 13.68 8.43 20.64
CA ASN A 116 14.64 7.56 21.32
C ASN A 116 15.89 8.27 21.87
N GLU A 117 15.95 9.60 21.81
CA GLU A 117 17.00 10.39 22.49
C GLU A 117 16.87 10.38 24.04
N GLY A 118 15.92 9.60 24.59
CA GLY A 118 15.68 9.45 26.03
C GLY A 118 15.47 8.02 26.55
N SER A 119 15.71 6.97 25.75
CA SER A 119 15.50 5.58 26.21
C SER A 119 16.77 4.72 26.04
N PRO A 120 17.39 4.22 27.14
CA PRO A 120 18.69 3.53 27.09
C PRO A 120 18.64 2.07 26.60
N ASP A 121 17.56 1.59 25.99
CA ASP A 121 17.28 0.14 25.91
C ASP A 121 17.43 -0.50 24.52
N LEU A 122 18.29 0.06 23.66
CA LEU A 122 18.74 -0.62 22.45
C LEU A 122 20.25 -0.90 22.49
N ALA A 123 20.71 -1.44 23.62
CA ALA A 123 21.89 -2.29 23.59
C ALA A 123 21.48 -3.63 22.96
N LEU A 124 21.93 -3.80 21.72
CA LEU A 124 21.92 -5.05 20.96
C LEU A 124 22.33 -6.23 21.85
N SER A 125 21.41 -7.13 22.14
CA SER A 125 21.74 -8.52 22.45
C SER A 125 22.09 -9.21 21.12
N ALA A 126 23.36 -9.13 20.76
CA ALA A 126 24.02 -10.04 19.83
C ALA A 126 24.29 -11.39 20.52
#